data_AF-A0A1Y4A8M1-F1
#
_entry.id   AF-A0A1Y4A8M1-F1
#
_cell.length_a   1.000
_cell.length_b   1.000
_cell.length_c   1.000
_cell.angle_alpha   90.00
_cell.angle_beta   90.00
_cell.angle_gamma   90.00
#
_symmetry.space_group_name_H-M   'P 1'
#
loop_
_entity.id
_entity.type
_entity.pdbx_description
1 polymer ?
#
loop_
_entity_poly.entity_id
_entity_poly.type
_entity_poly.pdbx_seq_one_letter_code
_entity_poly.pdbx_strand_id
1 'polypeptide(L)'
;MSQTLMQPIIPPVDRALLRAELTPERKYRDTNKASNEIYIFAASECPALMREVGRLREEAFRIAGGGTGLEVDIDEEDLAPDGYYQLIVWDPHAEEIVGGYRFIVCTSEHPRHLSTEHYFRFSEQFRRDYLPYTIELGRSFVQRSYQARANRKSIYALDNLWDGLGALIVLNPQAKYLFGKVTMYTTYKSVARNALIWFLRRYFPDRDHLVTAIHPLQLDLDDPYYEEFFTGSDYAENYRILLQKIREFDETIPPLINAYMNLSPTMRVFDTVSNPDFGGVEETGILVTIPDIYPEKRERYTRWQGWQANLKQRRERFRERLHEHLQRINRKVRSGE
;
A
#
# COMPACT_ATOMS: atom_id res chain seq x y z
N MET A 1 -31.14 -1.48 -0.69
CA MET A 1 -29.74 -1.96 -0.78
C MET A 1 -29.73 -3.09 -1.77
N SER A 2 -29.20 -2.86 -2.98
CA SER A 2 -28.95 -3.95 -3.92
C SER A 2 -27.83 -4.77 -3.32
N GLN A 3 -28.10 -6.00 -2.87
CA GLN A 3 -27.02 -6.95 -2.60
C GLN A 3 -26.37 -7.23 -3.95
N THR A 4 -25.24 -6.59 -4.23
CA THR A 4 -24.42 -6.91 -5.39
C THR A 4 -24.07 -8.40 -5.27
N LEU A 5 -24.63 -9.22 -6.16
CA LEU A 5 -24.39 -10.66 -6.19
C LEU A 5 -22.88 -10.89 -6.34
N MET A 6 -22.29 -11.55 -5.35
CA MET A 6 -20.86 -11.83 -5.31
C MET A 6 -20.49 -12.73 -6.48
N GLN A 7 -19.63 -12.24 -7.38
CA GLN A 7 -19.19 -12.98 -8.55
C GLN A 7 -18.16 -14.06 -8.17
N PRO A 8 -18.13 -15.23 -8.82
CA PRO A 8 -17.05 -16.18 -8.62
C PRO A 8 -15.71 -15.54 -9.03
N ILE A 9 -14.68 -15.70 -8.20
CA ILE A 9 -13.32 -15.29 -8.55
C ILE A 9 -12.85 -16.14 -9.73
N ILE A 10 -12.17 -15.52 -10.70
CA ILE A 10 -11.64 -16.24 -11.87
C ILE A 10 -10.71 -17.41 -11.45
N PRO A 11 -10.56 -18.46 -12.27
CA PRO A 11 -9.51 -19.45 -12.04
C PRO A 11 -8.11 -18.83 -12.15
N PRO A 12 -7.07 -19.46 -11.57
CA PRO A 12 -5.69 -19.02 -11.72
C PRO A 12 -5.29 -18.86 -13.19
N VAL A 13 -4.58 -17.79 -13.50
CA VAL A 13 -4.02 -17.57 -14.84
C VAL A 13 -2.90 -18.59 -15.11
N ASP A 14 -2.79 -19.06 -16.35
CA ASP A 14 -1.75 -20.02 -16.75
C ASP A 14 -0.34 -19.48 -16.43
N ARG A 15 0.43 -20.26 -15.67
CA ARG A 15 1.81 -19.93 -15.26
C ARG A 15 2.74 -19.69 -16.45
N ALA A 16 2.50 -20.31 -17.60
CA ALA A 16 3.26 -20.04 -18.81
C ALA A 16 3.04 -18.59 -19.30
N LEU A 17 1.80 -18.08 -19.23
CA LEU A 17 1.49 -16.70 -19.58
C LEU A 17 2.11 -15.71 -18.59
N LEU A 18 2.04 -16.02 -17.28
CA LEU A 18 2.67 -15.19 -16.24
C LEU A 18 4.18 -15.08 -16.46
N ARG A 19 4.87 -16.20 -16.67
CA ARG A 19 6.33 -16.23 -16.91
C ARG A 19 6.73 -15.49 -18.18
N ALA A 20 5.91 -15.52 -19.23
CA ALA A 20 6.21 -14.81 -20.47
C ALA A 20 6.28 -13.27 -20.26
N GLU A 21 5.56 -12.74 -19.27
CA GLU A 21 5.55 -11.31 -18.94
C GLU A 21 6.66 -10.89 -17.95
N LEU A 22 7.19 -11.84 -17.17
CA LEU A 22 8.27 -11.65 -16.18
C LEU A 22 9.65 -11.59 -16.85
N THR A 23 9.91 -10.48 -17.54
CA THR A 23 11.15 -10.27 -18.28
C THR A 23 12.26 -9.64 -17.42
N PRO A 24 13.55 -9.84 -17.76
CA PRO A 24 14.67 -9.19 -17.07
C PRO A 24 14.54 -7.66 -17.00
N GLU A 25 13.92 -7.07 -18.02
CA GLU A 25 13.63 -5.65 -18.13
C GLU A 25 12.69 -5.12 -17.04
N ARG A 26 11.78 -5.98 -16.59
CA ARG A 26 10.80 -5.67 -15.55
C ARG A 26 11.24 -6.14 -14.17
N LYS A 27 12.37 -6.85 -14.06
CA LYS A 27 12.96 -7.27 -12.79
C LYS A 27 13.76 -6.14 -12.15
N TYR A 28 13.29 -5.69 -10.99
CA TYR A 28 13.88 -4.55 -10.28
C TYR A 28 14.97 -4.97 -9.30
N ARG A 29 14.74 -6.04 -8.56
CA ARG A 29 15.72 -6.63 -7.63
C ARG A 29 15.30 -8.03 -7.20
N ASP A 30 16.23 -8.71 -6.54
CA ASP A 30 15.92 -9.86 -5.69
C ASP A 30 15.58 -9.41 -4.26
N THR A 31 14.80 -10.22 -3.56
CA THR A 31 14.52 -10.02 -2.14
C THR A 31 15.71 -10.43 -1.29
N ASN A 32 15.80 -9.87 -0.08
CA ASN A 32 16.88 -10.20 0.85
C ASN A 32 16.72 -11.59 1.49
N LYS A 33 15.50 -12.12 1.51
CA LYS A 33 15.12 -13.40 2.10
C LYS A 33 14.21 -14.18 1.17
N ALA A 34 14.28 -15.51 1.26
CA ALA A 34 13.45 -16.48 0.52
C ALA A 34 13.68 -16.57 -1.00
N SER A 35 14.71 -15.91 -1.53
CA SER A 35 15.09 -15.97 -2.96
C SER A 35 13.91 -15.67 -3.90
N ASN A 36 13.10 -14.68 -3.52
CA ASN A 36 12.00 -14.18 -4.34
C ASN A 36 12.50 -12.98 -5.16
N GLU A 37 11.70 -12.57 -6.12
CA GLU A 37 12.05 -11.54 -7.10
C GLU A 37 11.02 -10.41 -7.08
N ILE A 38 11.44 -9.19 -7.40
CA ILE A 38 10.56 -8.02 -7.43
C ILE A 38 10.42 -7.52 -8.86
N TYR A 39 9.18 -7.43 -9.32
CA TYR A 39 8.83 -6.94 -10.64
C TYR A 39 7.93 -5.72 -10.57
N ILE A 40 8.09 -4.81 -11.54
CA ILE A 40 7.22 -3.65 -11.70
C ILE A 40 6.79 -3.52 -13.16
N PHE A 41 5.48 -3.33 -13.36
CA PHE A 41 4.85 -3.24 -14.67
C PHE A 41 3.61 -2.35 -14.64
N ALA A 42 3.26 -1.76 -15.79
CA ALA A 42 1.94 -1.16 -15.99
C ALA A 42 0.98 -2.23 -16.54
N ALA A 43 -0.32 -2.11 -16.24
CA ALA A 43 -1.33 -3.10 -16.66
C ALA A 43 -1.31 -3.37 -18.18
N SER A 44 -1.15 -2.31 -18.99
CA SER A 44 -1.08 -2.39 -20.45
C SER A 44 0.12 -3.19 -20.99
N GLU A 45 1.19 -3.35 -20.21
CA GLU A 45 2.38 -4.09 -20.62
C GLU A 45 2.30 -5.58 -20.26
N CYS A 46 1.46 -5.93 -19.29
CA CYS A 46 1.42 -7.26 -18.66
C CYS A 46 -0.03 -7.65 -18.29
N PRO A 47 -0.90 -7.88 -19.28
CA PRO A 47 -2.31 -8.21 -19.05
C PRO A 47 -2.51 -9.51 -18.25
N ALA A 48 -1.66 -10.53 -18.43
CA ALA A 48 -1.78 -11.79 -17.70
C ALA A 48 -1.43 -11.61 -16.21
N LEU A 49 -0.31 -10.92 -15.92
CA LEU A 49 0.08 -10.58 -14.55
C LEU A 49 -0.94 -9.66 -13.89
N MET A 50 -1.46 -8.65 -14.60
CA MET A 50 -2.49 -7.76 -14.06
C MET A 50 -3.75 -8.54 -13.67
N ARG A 51 -4.19 -9.46 -14.54
CA ARG A 51 -5.35 -10.32 -14.27
C ARG A 51 -5.13 -11.21 -13.04
N GLU A 52 -3.94 -11.79 -12.90
CA GLU A 52 -3.59 -12.61 -11.73
C GLU A 52 -3.47 -11.76 -10.44
N VAL A 53 -2.91 -10.55 -10.52
CA VAL A 53 -2.90 -9.59 -9.40
C VAL A 53 -4.32 -9.28 -8.95
N GLY A 54 -5.23 -8.97 -9.87
CA GLY A 54 -6.63 -8.70 -9.54
C GLY A 54 -7.35 -9.88 -8.91
N ARG A 55 -7.09 -11.10 -9.41
CA ARG A 55 -7.61 -12.35 -8.81
C ARG A 55 -7.13 -12.53 -7.36
N LEU A 56 -5.82 -12.40 -7.14
CA LEU A 56 -5.20 -12.61 -5.83
C LEU A 56 -5.55 -11.52 -4.82
N ARG A 57 -5.71 -10.29 -5.27
CA ARG A 57 -6.26 -9.18 -4.47
C ARG A 57 -7.65 -9.53 -3.99
N GLU A 58 -8.57 -9.82 -4.90
CA GLU A 58 -9.94 -10.14 -4.55
C GLU A 58 -10.02 -11.34 -3.59
N GLU A 59 -9.23 -12.39 -3.83
CA GLU A 59 -9.12 -13.54 -2.94
C GLU A 59 -8.67 -13.14 -1.53
N ALA A 60 -7.59 -12.35 -1.43
CA ALA A 60 -7.05 -11.92 -0.15
C ALA A 60 -8.02 -11.00 0.60
N PHE A 61 -8.66 -10.06 -0.11
CA PHE A 61 -9.53 -9.05 0.50
C PHE A 61 -10.89 -9.62 0.91
N ARG A 62 -11.52 -10.46 0.09
CA ARG A 62 -12.81 -11.09 0.45
C ARG A 62 -12.70 -11.94 1.71
N ILE A 63 -11.63 -12.72 1.84
CA ILE A 63 -11.44 -13.57 3.02
C ILE A 63 -11.33 -12.75 4.30
N ALA A 64 -10.76 -11.55 4.22
CA ALA A 64 -10.63 -10.64 5.35
C ALA A 64 -11.90 -9.81 5.63
N GLY A 65 -12.92 -9.88 4.75
CA GLY A 65 -14.19 -9.14 4.88
C GLY A 65 -14.24 -7.82 4.11
N GLY A 66 -13.28 -7.56 3.21
CA GLY A 66 -13.32 -6.47 2.25
C GLY A 66 -13.54 -6.98 0.82
N GLY A 67 -12.92 -6.30 -0.16
CA GLY A 67 -12.96 -6.68 -1.57
C GLY A 67 -14.12 -6.07 -2.34
N THR A 68 -14.10 -6.22 -3.65
CA THR A 68 -15.05 -5.57 -4.58
C THR A 68 -16.34 -6.37 -4.76
N GLY A 69 -16.30 -7.68 -4.50
CA GLY A 69 -17.37 -8.61 -4.84
C GLY A 69 -17.38 -9.02 -6.32
N LEU A 70 -16.40 -8.59 -7.12
CA LEU A 70 -16.25 -8.89 -8.55
C LEU A 70 -15.27 -10.03 -8.82
N GLU A 71 -15.26 -10.62 -10.02
CA GLU A 71 -14.38 -11.74 -10.35
C GLU A 71 -12.87 -11.45 -10.20
N VAL A 72 -12.48 -10.16 -10.27
CA VAL A 72 -11.13 -9.62 -10.06
C VAL A 72 -11.21 -8.22 -9.44
N ASP A 73 -10.25 -7.87 -8.58
CA ASP A 73 -10.07 -6.50 -8.05
C ASP A 73 -9.13 -5.71 -8.97
N ILE A 74 -9.71 -5.13 -10.02
CA ILE A 74 -9.06 -4.24 -10.98
C ILE A 74 -10.02 -3.07 -11.23
N ASP A 75 -9.54 -1.84 -11.00
CA ASP A 75 -10.32 -0.62 -11.27
C ASP A 75 -9.77 0.20 -12.43
N GLU A 76 -10.45 1.30 -12.75
CA GLU A 76 -10.08 2.21 -13.85
C GLU A 76 -8.69 2.81 -13.64
N GLU A 77 -8.25 2.98 -12.39
CA GLU A 77 -6.94 3.55 -12.05
C GLU A 77 -5.80 2.57 -12.29
N ASP A 78 -6.04 1.25 -12.14
CA ASP A 78 -5.09 0.21 -12.54
C ASP A 78 -4.91 0.16 -14.07
N LEU A 79 -5.98 0.43 -14.84
CA LEU A 79 -5.99 0.33 -16.30
C LEU A 79 -5.62 1.63 -17.02
N ALA A 80 -5.67 2.77 -16.33
CA ALA A 80 -5.37 4.06 -16.90
C ALA A 80 -3.93 4.11 -17.48
N PRO A 81 -3.72 4.68 -18.69
CA PRO A 81 -2.41 4.71 -19.34
C PRO A 81 -1.30 5.42 -18.54
N ASP A 82 -1.67 6.40 -17.73
CA ASP A 82 -0.84 7.15 -16.77
C ASP A 82 -1.25 6.88 -15.31
N GLY A 83 -1.97 5.78 -15.07
CA GLY A 83 -2.43 5.33 -13.77
C GLY A 83 -1.37 4.56 -12.99
N TYR A 84 -1.81 3.60 -12.18
CA TYR A 84 -0.92 2.89 -11.28
C TYR A 84 -0.01 1.88 -11.98
N TYR A 85 1.23 1.81 -11.50
CA TYR A 85 2.08 0.65 -11.67
C TYR A 85 1.73 -0.43 -10.64
N GLN A 86 1.96 -1.68 -11.02
CA GLN A 86 1.93 -2.81 -10.11
C GLN A 86 3.36 -3.13 -9.67
N LEU A 87 3.56 -3.38 -8.38
CA LEU A 87 4.75 -3.97 -7.80
C LEU A 87 4.38 -5.32 -7.23
N ILE A 88 5.03 -6.38 -7.69
CA ILE A 88 4.78 -7.74 -7.19
C ILE A 88 6.06 -8.37 -6.63
N VAL A 89 5.87 -9.24 -5.65
CA VAL A 89 6.88 -10.20 -5.21
C VAL A 89 6.56 -11.54 -5.85
N TRP A 90 7.48 -12.06 -6.64
CA TRP A 90 7.36 -13.32 -7.37
C TRP A 90 8.21 -14.41 -6.70
N ASP A 91 7.61 -15.59 -6.49
CA ASP A 91 8.32 -16.78 -6.05
C ASP A 91 8.67 -17.65 -7.27
N PRO A 92 9.94 -17.65 -7.73
CA PRO A 92 10.33 -18.40 -8.91
C PRO A 92 10.28 -19.93 -8.70
N HIS A 93 10.29 -20.42 -7.47
CA HIS A 93 10.20 -21.85 -7.18
C HIS A 93 8.75 -22.36 -7.24
N ALA A 94 7.82 -21.59 -6.68
CA ALA A 94 6.39 -21.95 -6.72
C ALA A 94 5.73 -21.53 -8.05
N GLU A 95 6.34 -20.60 -8.76
CA GLU A 95 5.77 -19.88 -9.90
C GLU A 95 4.48 -19.15 -9.52
N GLU A 96 4.53 -18.42 -8.41
CA GLU A 96 3.38 -17.70 -7.84
C GLU A 96 3.75 -16.30 -7.36
N ILE A 97 2.77 -15.39 -7.41
CA ILE A 97 2.89 -14.05 -6.83
C ILE A 97 2.67 -14.16 -5.33
N VAL A 98 3.67 -13.82 -4.51
CA VAL A 98 3.57 -13.82 -3.04
C VAL A 98 2.63 -12.72 -2.53
N GLY A 99 2.67 -11.56 -3.18
CA GLY A 99 1.89 -10.37 -2.82
C GLY A 99 2.31 -9.18 -3.66
N GLY A 100 1.70 -8.03 -3.41
CA GLY A 100 2.07 -6.81 -4.12
C GLY A 100 1.47 -5.53 -3.56
N TYR A 101 1.81 -4.43 -4.24
CA TYR A 101 1.21 -3.11 -4.12
C TYR A 101 0.84 -2.62 -5.51
N ARG A 102 -0.10 -1.68 -5.60
CA ARG A 102 -0.06 -0.69 -6.68
C ARG A 102 0.58 0.59 -6.18
N PHE A 103 1.23 1.33 -7.07
CA PHE A 103 1.75 2.65 -6.75
C PHE A 103 1.68 3.63 -7.93
N ILE A 104 1.62 4.91 -7.61
CA ILE A 104 1.78 6.01 -8.57
C ILE A 104 2.81 7.00 -8.02
N VAL A 105 3.72 7.46 -8.88
CA VAL A 105 4.69 8.51 -8.52
C VAL A 105 4.10 9.86 -8.89
N CYS A 106 3.75 10.63 -7.88
CA CYS A 106 3.20 11.96 -8.05
C CYS A 106 4.34 12.92 -8.44
N THR A 107 4.17 13.62 -9.55
CA THR A 107 5.17 14.58 -10.09
C THR A 107 4.58 15.98 -10.28
N SER A 108 3.32 16.17 -9.89
CA SER A 108 2.58 17.42 -9.98
C SER A 108 1.67 17.59 -8.76
N GLU A 109 1.11 18.78 -8.60
CA GLU A 109 0.19 19.14 -7.52
C GLU A 109 -1.21 18.53 -7.69
N HIS A 110 -1.53 18.12 -8.92
CA HIS A 110 -2.80 17.52 -9.32
C HIS A 110 -2.59 16.30 -10.25
N PRO A 111 -2.10 15.16 -9.74
CA PRO A 111 -2.09 13.93 -10.51
C PRO A 111 -3.54 13.47 -10.75
N ARG A 112 -3.82 12.87 -11.91
CA ARG A 112 -5.20 12.61 -12.37
C ARG A 112 -5.88 11.38 -11.76
N HIS A 113 -5.08 10.46 -11.22
CA HIS A 113 -5.47 9.07 -10.95
C HIS A 113 -5.28 8.69 -9.47
N LEU A 114 -5.32 9.67 -8.55
CA LEU A 114 -5.12 9.38 -7.13
C LEU A 114 -6.37 8.77 -6.51
N SER A 115 -6.30 7.49 -6.18
CA SER A 115 -7.40 6.77 -5.52
C SER A 115 -7.76 7.35 -4.15
N THR A 116 -6.83 8.05 -3.50
CA THR A 116 -7.05 8.72 -2.22
C THR A 116 -7.89 10.00 -2.36
N GLU A 117 -7.85 10.70 -3.49
CA GLU A 117 -8.65 11.93 -3.70
C GLU A 117 -10.16 11.66 -3.75
N HIS A 118 -10.56 10.43 -4.05
CA HIS A 118 -11.97 10.02 -3.95
C HIS A 118 -12.51 10.09 -2.52
N TYR A 119 -11.65 9.96 -1.52
CA TYR A 119 -12.04 9.86 -0.10
C TYR A 119 -11.58 11.05 0.73
N PHE A 120 -10.53 11.74 0.30
CA PHE A 120 -9.87 12.78 1.06
C PHE A 120 -9.76 14.09 0.28
N ARG A 121 -9.91 15.22 0.98
CA ARG A 121 -9.55 16.55 0.52
C ARG A 121 -8.13 16.87 0.93
N PHE A 122 -7.33 17.31 -0.02
CA PHE A 122 -5.98 17.79 0.20
C PHE A 122 -5.96 19.29 0.35
N SER A 123 -5.29 19.77 1.41
CA SER A 123 -4.95 21.18 1.55
C SER A 123 -4.04 21.65 0.41
N GLU A 124 -4.03 22.95 0.14
CA GLU A 124 -3.10 23.57 -0.82
C GLU A 124 -1.64 23.32 -0.45
N GLN A 125 -1.33 23.30 0.85
CA GLN A 125 0.01 22.95 1.34
C GLN A 125 0.39 21.52 0.98
N PHE A 126 -0.51 20.55 1.18
CA PHE A 126 -0.24 19.17 0.79
C PHE A 126 -0.04 19.05 -0.72
N ARG A 127 -0.88 19.73 -1.51
CA ARG A 127 -0.79 19.71 -2.97
C ARG A 127 0.52 20.26 -3.50
N ARG A 128 0.98 21.40 -2.98
CA ARG A 128 2.19 22.06 -3.48
C ARG A 128 3.47 21.46 -2.91
N ASP A 129 3.48 21.21 -1.61
CA ASP A 129 4.73 20.96 -0.88
C ASP A 129 5.00 19.46 -0.65
N TYR A 130 3.97 18.61 -0.75
CA TYR A 130 4.07 17.16 -0.49
C TYR A 130 3.83 16.31 -1.72
N LEU A 131 2.69 16.47 -2.42
CA LEU A 131 2.29 15.60 -3.52
C LEU A 131 3.37 15.45 -4.61
N PRO A 132 4.06 16.50 -5.10
CA PRO A 132 5.08 16.34 -6.15
C PRO A 132 6.30 15.50 -5.77
N TYR A 133 6.45 15.19 -4.47
CA TYR A 133 7.51 14.36 -3.91
C TYR A 133 6.98 13.06 -3.28
N THR A 134 5.74 12.69 -3.59
CA THR A 134 5.04 11.56 -2.97
C THR A 134 4.94 10.38 -3.93
N ILE A 135 5.10 9.17 -3.38
CA ILE A 135 4.62 7.95 -4.02
C ILE A 135 3.35 7.53 -3.29
N GLU A 136 2.22 7.53 -3.98
CA GLU A 136 1.00 6.96 -3.43
C GLU A 136 1.02 5.44 -3.58
N LEU A 137 0.70 4.73 -2.49
CA LEU A 137 0.63 3.28 -2.39
C LEU A 137 -0.82 2.85 -2.12
N GLY A 138 -1.23 1.74 -2.72
CA GLY A 138 -2.56 1.18 -2.51
C GLY A 138 -2.62 -0.32 -2.76
N ARG A 139 -3.79 -0.90 -2.44
CA ARG A 139 -4.15 -2.31 -2.70
C ARG A 139 -3.04 -3.29 -2.32
N SER A 140 -2.46 -3.09 -1.13
CA SER A 140 -1.42 -3.96 -0.60
C SER A 140 -2.02 -5.30 -0.21
N PHE A 141 -1.46 -6.39 -0.70
CA PHE A 141 -1.96 -7.74 -0.37
C PHE A 141 -0.81 -8.74 -0.26
N VAL A 142 -1.05 -9.79 0.52
CA VAL A 142 -0.27 -11.04 0.51
C VAL A 142 -1.26 -12.13 0.19
N GLN A 143 -0.97 -12.99 -0.79
CA GLN A 143 -1.90 -14.05 -1.14
C GLN A 143 -2.05 -15.08 -0.01
N ARG A 144 -3.20 -15.77 0.03
CA ARG A 144 -3.59 -16.65 1.13
C ARG A 144 -2.54 -17.74 1.44
N SER A 145 -1.97 -18.37 0.42
CA SER A 145 -0.98 -19.44 0.61
C SER A 145 0.32 -18.95 1.28
N TYR A 146 0.61 -17.64 1.21
CA TYR A 146 1.76 -17.00 1.87
C TYR A 146 1.37 -16.26 3.16
N GLN A 147 0.11 -16.33 3.59
CA GLN A 147 -0.31 -15.97 4.95
C GLN A 147 -0.33 -17.19 5.88
N ALA A 148 -0.46 -18.39 5.33
CA ALA A 148 -0.54 -19.63 6.08
C ALA A 148 0.81 -20.02 6.70
N ARG A 149 0.82 -20.32 8.01
CA ARG A 149 2.02 -20.78 8.75
C ARG A 149 2.64 -22.07 8.18
N ALA A 150 1.88 -22.88 7.46
CA ALA A 150 2.36 -24.08 6.79
C ALA A 150 3.35 -23.77 5.64
N ASN A 151 3.22 -22.60 5.00
CA ASN A 151 4.17 -22.16 3.99
C ASN A 151 5.38 -21.51 4.69
N ARG A 152 6.56 -22.12 4.54
CA ARG A 152 7.80 -21.64 5.17
C ARG A 152 8.25 -20.25 4.70
N LYS A 153 7.77 -19.79 3.53
CA LYS A 153 8.06 -18.45 3.01
C LYS A 153 7.10 -17.38 3.53
N SER A 154 6.00 -17.75 4.18
CA SER A 154 5.00 -16.81 4.72
C SER A 154 5.61 -15.77 5.65
N ILE A 155 6.55 -16.20 6.50
CA ILE A 155 7.24 -15.33 7.47
C ILE A 155 8.06 -14.20 6.82
N TYR A 156 8.37 -14.31 5.52
CA TYR A 156 9.15 -13.32 4.78
C TYR A 156 8.30 -12.47 3.82
N ALA A 157 7.01 -12.77 3.65
CA ALA A 157 6.18 -12.12 2.64
C ALA A 157 6.12 -10.59 2.83
N LEU A 158 5.87 -10.14 4.07
CA LEU A 158 5.83 -8.71 4.39
C LEU A 158 7.21 -8.05 4.22
N ASP A 159 8.29 -8.73 4.63
CA ASP A 159 9.65 -8.23 4.44
C ASP A 159 10.03 -8.08 2.96
N ASN A 160 9.62 -9.03 2.12
CA ASN A 160 9.84 -8.99 0.67
C ASN A 160 9.05 -7.86 0.00
N LEU A 161 7.84 -7.58 0.48
CA LEU A 161 7.07 -6.41 0.06
C LEU A 161 7.80 -5.11 0.41
N TRP A 162 8.39 -5.03 1.60
CA TRP A 162 9.22 -3.89 2.02
C TRP A 162 10.54 -3.77 1.23
N ASP A 163 11.15 -4.88 0.82
CA ASP A 163 12.27 -4.85 -0.14
C ASP A 163 11.87 -4.13 -1.45
N GLY A 164 10.61 -4.30 -1.87
CA GLY A 164 10.02 -3.64 -3.05
C GLY A 164 9.84 -2.14 -2.87
N LEU A 165 9.24 -1.72 -1.75
CA LEU A 165 9.16 -0.30 -1.41
C LEU A 165 10.55 0.34 -1.29
N GLY A 166 11.52 -0.39 -0.74
CA GLY A 166 12.92 0.02 -0.72
C GLY A 166 13.51 0.22 -2.13
N ALA A 167 13.14 -0.62 -3.10
CA ALA A 167 13.54 -0.44 -4.49
C ALA A 167 12.96 0.86 -5.09
N LEU A 168 11.67 1.14 -4.83
CA LEU A 168 11.03 2.38 -5.28
C LEU A 168 11.75 3.62 -4.73
N ILE A 169 12.07 3.61 -3.43
CA ILE A 169 12.82 4.71 -2.78
C ILE A 169 14.21 4.89 -3.42
N VAL A 170 14.93 3.79 -3.65
CA VAL A 170 16.29 3.85 -4.22
C VAL A 170 16.28 4.36 -5.65
N LEU A 171 15.28 3.98 -6.44
CA LEU A 171 15.19 4.29 -7.86
C LEU A 171 14.52 5.64 -8.15
N ASN A 172 13.71 6.14 -7.20
CA ASN A 172 13.16 7.48 -7.23
C ASN A 172 13.77 8.36 -6.12
N PRO A 173 15.01 8.87 -6.29
CA PRO A 173 15.67 9.67 -5.26
C PRO A 173 15.00 11.02 -4.97
N GLN A 174 14.02 11.44 -5.78
CA GLN A 174 13.25 12.67 -5.55
C GLN A 174 12.07 12.44 -4.58
N ALA A 175 11.66 11.19 -4.38
CA ALA A 175 10.59 10.86 -3.44
C ALA A 175 11.01 11.19 -2.00
N LYS A 176 10.17 11.98 -1.32
CA LYS A 176 10.31 12.34 0.09
C LYS A 176 9.24 11.69 0.96
N TYR A 177 8.12 11.28 0.37
CA TYR A 177 6.98 10.75 1.11
C TYR A 177 6.42 9.47 0.47
N LEU A 178 5.95 8.56 1.32
CA LEU A 178 5.01 7.51 0.95
C LEU A 178 3.65 7.89 1.53
N PHE A 179 2.62 7.93 0.69
CA PHE A 179 1.26 8.24 1.11
C PHE A 179 0.33 7.10 0.72
N GLY A 180 -0.74 6.89 1.48
CA GLY A 180 -1.73 5.89 1.14
C GLY A 180 -2.73 5.73 2.26
N LYS A 181 -3.49 4.65 2.18
CA LYS A 181 -4.50 4.30 3.19
C LYS A 181 -4.27 2.89 3.72
N VAL A 182 -4.48 2.73 5.02
CA VAL A 182 -4.45 1.42 5.68
C VAL A 182 -5.87 1.00 6.01
N THR A 183 -6.17 -0.26 5.73
CA THR A 183 -7.52 -0.82 5.85
C THR A 183 -7.70 -1.54 7.17
N MET A 184 -8.85 -1.28 7.82
CA MET A 184 -9.42 -2.04 8.91
C MET A 184 -10.72 -2.67 8.43
N TYR A 185 -10.82 -3.99 8.56
CA TYR A 185 -11.97 -4.74 8.08
C TYR A 185 -13.16 -4.62 9.04
N THR A 186 -14.37 -4.75 8.50
CA THR A 186 -15.63 -4.59 9.26
C THR A 186 -15.83 -5.63 10.36
N THR A 187 -15.10 -6.74 10.31
CA THR A 187 -15.08 -7.77 11.36
C THR A 187 -14.31 -7.34 12.60
N TYR A 188 -13.41 -6.35 12.48
CA TYR A 188 -12.60 -5.85 13.57
C TYR A 188 -13.46 -5.13 14.61
N LYS A 189 -13.36 -5.52 15.88
CA LYS A 189 -14.20 -4.92 16.93
C LYS A 189 -14.01 -3.41 17.03
N SER A 190 -15.12 -2.66 16.97
CA SER A 190 -15.12 -1.18 16.97
C SER A 190 -14.39 -0.58 18.17
N VAL A 191 -14.49 -1.18 19.36
CA VAL A 191 -13.76 -0.71 20.55
C VAL A 191 -12.24 -0.86 20.39
N ALA A 192 -11.78 -2.02 19.89
CA ALA A 192 -10.36 -2.26 19.61
C ALA A 192 -9.85 -1.33 18.50
N ARG A 193 -10.67 -1.13 17.46
CA ARG A 193 -10.39 -0.22 16.36
C ARG A 193 -10.24 1.21 16.86
N ASN A 194 -11.22 1.71 17.60
CA ASN A 194 -11.22 3.09 18.08
C ASN A 194 -10.04 3.33 19.03
N ALA A 195 -9.69 2.36 19.88
CA ALA A 195 -8.48 2.42 20.70
C ALA A 195 -7.20 2.53 19.85
N LEU A 196 -7.09 1.76 18.76
CA LEU A 196 -5.98 1.85 17.81
C LEU A 196 -5.94 3.20 17.10
N ILE A 197 -7.06 3.68 16.56
CA ILE A 197 -7.11 4.96 15.85
C ILE A 197 -6.82 6.11 16.82
N TRP A 198 -7.34 6.07 18.04
CA TRP A 198 -7.03 7.04 19.09
C TRP A 198 -5.52 7.10 19.34
N PHE A 199 -4.90 5.93 19.55
CA PHE A 199 -3.45 5.83 19.79
C PHE A 199 -2.67 6.42 18.61
N LEU A 200 -3.07 6.08 17.38
CA LEU A 200 -2.45 6.61 16.17
C LEU A 200 -2.56 8.14 16.08
N ARG A 201 -3.74 8.72 16.34
CA ARG A 201 -3.93 10.18 16.33
C ARG A 201 -3.13 10.89 17.42
N ARG A 202 -2.99 10.26 18.60
CA ARG A 202 -2.23 10.81 19.72
C ARG A 202 -0.74 10.94 19.39
N TYR A 203 -0.15 9.90 18.80
CA TYR A 203 1.30 9.82 18.59
C TYR A 203 1.76 10.25 17.19
N PHE A 204 0.88 10.18 16.20
CA PHE A 204 1.18 10.51 14.80
C PHE A 204 0.18 11.53 14.22
N PRO A 205 -0.10 12.66 14.89
CA PRO A 205 -1.14 13.59 14.46
C PRO A 205 -0.76 14.31 13.16
N ASP A 206 -1.78 14.60 12.35
CA ASP A 206 -1.67 15.62 11.32
C ASP A 206 -1.90 17.03 11.90
N ARG A 207 -0.84 17.63 12.43
CA ARG A 207 -0.89 18.96 13.05
C ARG A 207 -1.13 20.10 12.05
N ASP A 208 -0.81 19.87 10.78
CA ASP A 208 -0.87 20.89 9.73
C ASP A 208 -2.20 20.81 8.94
N HIS A 209 -3.08 19.86 9.29
CA HIS A 209 -4.35 19.61 8.59
C HIS A 209 -4.16 19.44 7.07
N LEU A 210 -3.15 18.66 6.68
CA LEU A 210 -2.76 18.42 5.30
C LEU A 210 -3.85 17.67 4.52
N VAL A 211 -4.50 16.70 5.16
CA VAL A 211 -5.47 15.79 4.53
C VAL A 211 -6.67 15.61 5.46
N THR A 212 -7.87 15.84 4.92
CA THR A 212 -9.14 15.70 5.66
C THR A 212 -10.10 14.79 4.90
N ALA A 213 -10.92 14.03 5.61
CA ALA A 213 -11.92 13.16 4.97
C ALA A 213 -13.06 13.97 4.34
N ILE A 214 -13.54 13.54 3.17
CA ILE A 214 -14.76 14.09 2.55
C ILE A 214 -15.99 13.66 3.36
N HIS A 215 -16.01 12.41 3.80
CA HIS A 215 -17.06 11.81 4.63
C HIS A 215 -16.41 11.05 5.80
N PRO A 216 -16.04 11.74 6.90
CA PRO A 216 -15.33 11.12 8.02
C PRO A 216 -16.21 10.09 8.74
N LEU A 217 -15.58 8.98 9.14
CA LEU A 217 -16.19 8.01 10.03
C LEU A 217 -16.32 8.60 11.44
N GLN A 218 -17.50 8.43 12.05
CA GLN A 218 -17.72 8.81 13.45
C GLN A 218 -17.08 7.77 14.36
N LEU A 219 -16.09 8.20 15.15
CA LEU A 219 -15.23 7.31 15.93
C LEU A 219 -15.26 7.58 17.44
N ASP A 220 -16.04 8.57 17.90
CA ASP A 220 -16.18 8.96 19.32
C ASP A 220 -14.82 9.08 20.06
N LEU A 221 -13.78 9.55 19.36
CA LEU A 221 -12.40 9.57 19.88
C LEU A 221 -12.17 10.66 20.94
N ASP A 222 -13.07 11.63 21.04
CA ASP A 222 -13.02 12.70 22.03
C ASP A 222 -13.66 12.27 23.36
N ASP A 223 -14.12 11.01 23.48
CA ASP A 223 -14.60 10.44 24.72
C ASP A 223 -13.46 10.43 25.78
N PRO A 224 -13.66 11.03 26.97
CA PRO A 224 -12.69 11.00 28.07
C PRO A 224 -12.20 9.59 28.43
N TYR A 225 -13.01 8.56 28.13
CA TYR A 225 -12.64 7.16 28.27
C TYR A 225 -11.24 6.85 27.74
N TYR A 226 -10.86 7.36 26.55
CA TYR A 226 -9.57 7.00 25.95
C TYR A 226 -8.38 7.68 26.65
N GLU A 227 -8.52 8.94 27.08
CA GLU A 227 -7.49 9.63 27.86
C GLU A 227 -7.32 8.98 29.25
N GLU A 228 -8.41 8.54 29.88
CA GLU A 228 -8.35 7.78 31.15
C GLU A 228 -7.84 6.35 30.98
N PHE A 229 -8.04 5.75 29.80
CA PHE A 229 -7.60 4.40 29.48
C PHE A 229 -6.09 4.33 29.20
N PHE A 230 -5.55 5.28 28.44
CA PHE A 230 -4.14 5.35 28.07
C PHE A 230 -3.28 6.11 29.10
N THR A 231 -3.05 5.45 30.24
CA THR A 231 -2.34 6.01 31.41
C THR A 231 -0.81 5.94 31.35
N GLY A 232 -0.24 5.39 30.28
CA GLY A 232 1.21 5.27 30.11
C GLY A 232 1.89 6.63 30.00
N SER A 233 3.10 6.72 30.53
CA SER A 233 3.90 7.95 30.55
C SER A 233 4.57 8.27 29.21
N ASP A 234 4.76 7.26 28.37
CA ASP A 234 5.40 7.38 27.07
C ASP A 234 4.72 6.51 25.98
N TYR A 235 5.22 6.61 24.75
CA TYR A 235 4.76 5.80 23.62
C TYR A 235 4.83 4.29 23.91
N ALA A 236 5.93 3.82 24.52
CA ALA A 236 6.15 2.40 24.72
C ALA A 236 5.18 1.81 25.76
N GLU A 237 4.90 2.54 26.83
CA GLU A 237 3.91 2.16 27.85
C GLU A 237 2.49 2.15 27.28
N ASN A 238 2.07 3.22 26.60
CA ASN A 238 0.74 3.24 25.98
C ASN A 238 0.61 2.21 24.84
N TYR A 239 1.70 1.89 24.15
CA TYR A 239 1.69 0.82 23.14
C TYR A 239 1.47 -0.56 23.80
N ARG A 240 2.03 -0.81 24.99
CA ARG A 240 1.73 -2.05 25.75
C ARG A 240 0.27 -2.09 26.19
N ILE A 241 -0.28 -0.98 26.65
CA ILE A 241 -1.71 -0.85 27.02
C ILE A 241 -2.59 -1.15 25.80
N LEU A 242 -2.28 -0.56 24.64
CA LEU A 242 -2.98 -0.82 23.38
C LEU A 242 -2.98 -2.31 23.02
N LEU A 243 -1.81 -2.95 23.09
CA LEU A 243 -1.68 -4.38 22.79
C LEU A 243 -2.51 -5.25 23.74
N GLN A 244 -2.56 -4.91 25.02
CA GLN A 244 -3.42 -5.60 25.99
C GLN A 244 -4.89 -5.42 25.61
N LYS A 245 -5.31 -4.18 25.31
CA LYS A 245 -6.70 -3.87 24.95
C LYS A 245 -7.18 -4.65 23.75
N ILE A 246 -6.39 -4.63 22.69
CA ILE A 246 -6.71 -5.30 21.43
C ILE A 246 -6.85 -6.82 21.66
N ARG A 247 -5.99 -7.41 22.49
CA ARG A 247 -6.07 -8.84 22.84
C ARG A 247 -7.29 -9.21 23.68
N GLU A 248 -7.84 -8.30 24.49
CA GLU A 248 -9.10 -8.54 25.21
C GLU A 248 -10.28 -8.83 24.27
N PHE A 249 -10.19 -8.38 23.01
CA PHE A 249 -11.20 -8.59 21.98
C PHE A 249 -10.84 -9.70 20.98
N ASP A 250 -9.83 -10.52 21.30
CA ASP A 250 -9.26 -11.53 20.38
C ASP A 250 -8.75 -10.94 19.05
N GLU A 251 -8.42 -9.65 19.05
CA GLU A 251 -7.90 -8.93 17.89
C GLU A 251 -6.36 -8.86 17.93
N THR A 252 -5.77 -8.41 16.82
CA THR A 252 -4.34 -8.04 16.75
C THR A 252 -4.18 -6.72 16.01
N ILE A 253 -3.08 -5.99 16.22
CA ILE A 253 -2.78 -4.83 15.37
C ILE A 253 -2.49 -5.36 13.96
N PRO A 254 -3.15 -4.86 12.91
CA PRO A 254 -2.88 -5.28 11.55
C PRO A 254 -1.37 -5.17 11.23
N PRO A 255 -0.73 -6.22 10.67
CA PRO A 255 0.72 -6.25 10.50
C PRO A 255 1.29 -5.07 9.73
N LEU A 256 0.57 -4.55 8.73
CA LEU A 256 0.99 -3.37 7.96
C LEU A 256 0.97 -2.09 8.81
N ILE A 257 -0.09 -1.86 9.58
CA ILE A 257 -0.18 -0.71 10.50
C ILE A 257 0.99 -0.76 11.48
N ASN A 258 1.22 -1.93 12.10
CA ASN A 258 2.35 -2.12 13.01
C ASN A 258 3.71 -1.89 12.32
N ALA A 259 3.87 -2.30 11.05
CA ALA A 259 5.10 -2.07 10.30
C ALA A 259 5.35 -0.57 10.08
N TYR A 260 4.31 0.21 9.71
CA TYR A 260 4.44 1.66 9.50
C TYR A 260 4.71 2.42 10.81
N MET A 261 4.02 2.08 11.91
CA MET A 261 4.26 2.68 13.23
C MET A 261 5.72 2.56 13.69
N ASN A 262 6.40 1.48 13.29
CA ASN A 262 7.80 1.21 13.65
C ASN A 262 8.79 1.56 12.53
N LEU A 263 8.36 2.26 11.46
CA LEU A 263 9.22 2.60 10.32
C LEU A 263 9.90 3.96 10.49
N SER A 264 9.18 4.95 11.00
CA SER A 264 9.63 6.34 11.11
C SER A 264 8.99 7.03 12.32
N PRO A 265 9.72 7.90 13.04
CA PRO A 265 9.16 8.70 14.12
C PRO A 265 8.25 9.83 13.61
N THR A 266 8.29 10.15 12.31
CA THR A 266 7.54 11.26 11.72
C THR A 266 6.35 10.80 10.87
N MET A 267 5.92 9.55 11.04
CA MET A 267 4.66 9.09 10.45
C MET A 267 3.53 10.03 10.86
N ARG A 268 2.62 10.30 9.92
CA ARG A 268 1.38 11.04 10.16
C ARG A 268 0.19 10.17 9.82
N VAL A 269 -0.87 10.33 10.59
CA VAL A 269 -2.15 9.67 10.42
C VAL A 269 -3.20 10.75 10.23
N PHE A 270 -4.05 10.56 9.23
CA PHE A 270 -5.12 11.46 8.86
C PHE A 270 -6.47 10.88 9.27
N ASP A 271 -7.55 11.46 8.76
CA ASP A 271 -8.90 10.98 9.02
C ASP A 271 -9.12 9.55 8.53
N THR A 272 -10.14 8.92 9.11
CA THR A 272 -10.65 7.60 8.71
C THR A 272 -11.95 7.77 7.94
N VAL A 273 -12.09 7.03 6.85
CA VAL A 273 -13.28 6.99 5.99
C VAL A 273 -13.88 5.59 5.95
N SER A 274 -15.16 5.48 5.60
CA SER A 274 -15.75 4.22 5.17
C SER A 274 -15.63 4.09 3.65
N ASN A 275 -15.29 2.90 3.16
CA ASN A 275 -15.18 2.58 1.76
C ASN A 275 -16.28 1.58 1.33
N PRO A 276 -17.46 2.06 0.91
CA PRO A 276 -18.59 1.21 0.56
C PRO A 276 -18.30 0.34 -0.68
N ASP A 277 -17.47 0.81 -1.60
CA ASP A 277 -17.13 0.10 -2.85
C ASP A 277 -16.15 -1.06 -2.63
N PHE A 278 -15.65 -1.22 -1.40
CA PHE A 278 -14.68 -2.23 -1.02
C PHE A 278 -15.11 -3.00 0.22
N GLY A 279 -16.35 -3.49 0.24
CA GLY A 279 -16.90 -4.28 1.34
C GLY A 279 -17.23 -3.47 2.59
N GLY A 280 -17.34 -2.13 2.48
CA GLY A 280 -17.65 -1.26 3.61
C GLY A 280 -16.53 -1.14 4.64
N VAL A 281 -15.30 -1.52 4.27
CA VAL A 281 -14.13 -1.42 5.16
C VAL A 281 -13.86 0.02 5.56
N GLU A 282 -13.04 0.18 6.58
CA GLU A 282 -12.65 1.49 7.07
C GLU A 282 -11.18 1.73 6.72
N GLU A 283 -10.88 2.92 6.23
CA GLU A 283 -9.57 3.24 5.71
C GLU A 283 -9.05 4.53 6.33
N THR A 284 -7.87 4.46 6.93
CA THR A 284 -7.21 5.62 7.55
C THR A 284 -6.06 6.06 6.66
N GLY A 285 -6.01 7.36 6.33
CA GLY A 285 -4.89 7.92 5.58
C GLY A 285 -3.61 7.92 6.41
N ILE A 286 -2.48 7.59 5.80
CA ILE A 286 -1.15 7.64 6.43
C ILE A 286 -0.11 8.27 5.50
N LEU A 287 0.84 8.99 6.08
CA LEU A 287 2.01 9.54 5.40
C LEU A 287 3.28 9.11 6.14
N VAL A 288 4.29 8.69 5.40
CA VAL A 288 5.62 8.39 5.93
C VAL A 288 6.66 9.25 5.25
N THR A 289 7.43 10.01 6.02
CA THR A 289 8.58 10.75 5.51
C THR A 289 9.77 9.82 5.32
N ILE A 290 10.16 9.61 4.07
CA ILE A 290 11.24 8.70 3.65
C ILE A 290 12.59 9.07 4.30
N PRO A 291 13.03 10.35 4.31
CA PRO A 291 14.28 10.74 4.97
C PRO A 291 14.37 10.35 6.44
N ASP A 292 13.24 10.25 7.14
CA ASP A 292 13.17 10.03 8.58
C ASP A 292 13.02 8.54 8.95
N ILE A 293 12.97 7.65 7.96
CA ILE A 293 12.96 6.20 8.20
C ILE A 293 14.17 5.81 9.04
N TYR A 294 13.93 5.03 10.11
CA TYR A 294 14.98 4.63 11.03
C TYR A 294 16.18 4.01 10.29
N PRO A 295 17.43 4.35 10.65
CA PRO A 295 18.62 3.91 9.92
C PRO A 295 18.68 2.41 9.67
N GLU A 296 18.36 1.60 10.68
CA GLU A 296 18.30 0.13 10.60
C GLU A 296 17.31 -0.38 9.54
N LYS A 297 16.13 0.25 9.41
CA LYS A 297 15.11 -0.10 8.42
C LYS A 297 15.54 0.35 7.04
N ARG A 298 16.09 1.56 6.94
CA ARG A 298 16.64 2.10 5.69
C ARG A 298 17.76 1.21 5.18
N GLU A 299 18.71 0.83 6.01
CA GLU A 299 19.80 -0.07 5.64
C GLU A 299 19.27 -1.42 5.17
N ARG A 300 18.32 -2.01 5.91
CA ARG A 300 17.70 -3.30 5.55
C ARG A 300 17.06 -3.28 4.17
N TYR A 301 16.21 -2.30 3.89
CA TYR A 301 15.37 -2.34 2.68
C TYR A 301 15.99 -1.63 1.47
N THR A 302 16.88 -0.65 1.66
CA THR A 302 17.49 0.10 0.55
C THR A 302 18.86 -0.42 0.12
N ARG A 303 19.59 -1.14 0.99
CA ARG A 303 20.86 -1.75 0.59
C ARG A 303 20.63 -3.14 0.01
N TRP A 304 20.75 -3.24 -1.31
CA TRP A 304 20.83 -4.50 -2.05
C TRP A 304 22.15 -4.53 -2.82
N GLN A 305 22.89 -5.64 -2.74
CA GLN A 305 24.21 -5.76 -3.37
C GLN A 305 24.14 -5.57 -4.89
N GLY A 306 23.03 -5.99 -5.53
CA GLY A 306 22.82 -5.82 -6.97
C GLY A 306 22.81 -4.37 -7.44
N TRP A 307 22.64 -3.38 -6.54
CA TRP A 307 22.78 -1.96 -6.89
C TRP A 307 24.19 -1.59 -7.34
N GLN A 308 25.23 -2.27 -6.85
CA GLN A 308 26.63 -1.92 -7.15
C GLN A 308 26.96 -2.05 -8.64
N ALA A 309 26.29 -2.96 -9.35
CA ALA A 309 26.58 -3.23 -10.75
C ALA A 309 26.05 -2.15 -11.71
N ASN A 310 24.87 -1.57 -11.43
CA ASN A 310 24.16 -0.75 -12.42
C ASN A 310 23.13 0.25 -11.86
N LEU A 311 23.26 0.70 -10.61
CA LEU A 311 22.28 1.61 -10.00
C LEU A 311 22.00 2.88 -10.82
N LYS A 312 23.04 3.53 -11.37
CA LYS A 312 22.87 4.76 -12.17
C LYS A 312 21.99 4.51 -13.39
N GLN A 313 22.29 3.44 -14.13
CA GLN A 313 21.52 3.03 -15.31
C GLN A 313 20.09 2.63 -14.93
N ARG A 314 19.90 1.89 -13.82
CA ARG A 314 18.57 1.51 -13.34
C ARG A 314 17.71 2.72 -12.95
N ARG A 315 18.30 3.72 -12.31
CA ARG A 315 17.63 5.00 -11.99
C ARG A 315 17.21 5.75 -13.25
N GLU A 316 18.11 5.86 -14.21
CA GLU A 316 17.84 6.50 -15.49
C GLU A 316 16.70 5.82 -16.24
N ARG A 317 16.76 4.49 -16.35
CA ARG A 317 15.70 3.68 -16.94
C ARG A 317 14.36 3.82 -16.22
N PHE A 318 14.36 3.81 -14.89
CA PHE A 318 13.12 4.01 -14.11
C PHE A 318 12.51 5.38 -14.38
N ARG A 319 13.35 6.42 -14.38
CA ARG A 319 12.94 7.79 -14.69
C ARG A 319 12.39 7.92 -16.12
N GLU A 320 13.02 7.30 -17.11
CA GLU A 320 12.55 7.28 -18.49
C GLU A 320 11.20 6.58 -18.62
N ARG A 321 11.06 5.38 -18.03
CA ARG A 321 9.78 4.65 -18.02
C ARG A 321 8.67 5.47 -17.35
N LEU A 322 8.96 6.09 -16.21
CA LEU A 322 8.01 6.95 -15.51
C LEU A 322 7.63 8.17 -16.37
N HIS A 323 8.61 8.80 -17.00
CA HIS A 323 8.39 9.93 -17.88
C HIS A 323 7.52 9.56 -19.09
N GLU A 324 7.79 8.44 -19.75
CA GLU A 324 6.99 7.93 -20.88
C GLU A 324 5.56 7.58 -20.46
N HIS A 325 5.41 6.91 -19.31
CA HIS A 325 4.11 6.54 -18.74
C HIS A 325 3.25 7.76 -18.44
N LEU A 326 3.85 8.78 -17.80
CA LEU A 326 3.18 10.05 -17.57
C LEU A 326 2.99 10.82 -18.89
N GLN A 327 3.93 10.86 -19.83
CA GLN A 327 3.75 11.63 -21.08
C GLN A 327 2.63 11.13 -22.00
N ARG A 328 2.10 9.92 -21.78
CA ARG A 328 0.84 9.49 -22.40
C ARG A 328 -0.33 10.45 -22.08
N ILE A 329 -0.18 11.32 -21.07
CA ILE A 329 -0.96 12.54 -20.80
C ILE A 329 -1.16 13.42 -22.05
N ASN A 330 -0.11 13.63 -22.87
CA ASN A 330 -0.09 14.69 -23.89
C ASN A 330 -0.47 14.26 -25.30
N ARG A 331 -0.47 12.95 -25.62
CA ARG A 331 -0.87 12.48 -26.96
C ARG A 331 -2.39 12.51 -27.14
N LYS A 332 -3.16 12.06 -26.15
CA LYS A 332 -4.65 12.08 -26.23
C LYS A 332 -5.26 13.49 -26.23
N VAL A 333 -4.59 14.49 -25.66
CA VAL A 333 -5.08 15.89 -25.71
C VAL A 333 -4.80 16.55 -27.08
N ARG A 334 -3.84 16.02 -27.86
CA ARG A 334 -3.53 16.51 -29.22
C ARG A 334 -4.17 15.67 -30.33
N SER A 335 -4.50 14.41 -30.09
CA SER A 335 -5.33 13.59 -30.96
C SER A 335 -6.76 13.64 -30.44
N GLY A 336 -7.52 14.67 -30.81
CA GLY A 336 -8.96 14.66 -30.58
C GLY A 336 -9.58 13.47 -31.32
N GLU A 337 -9.93 12.44 -30.56
CA GLU A 337 -10.93 11.40 -30.88
C GLU A 337 -11.81 11.20 -29.65
#